data_AF-A0A520ETL9-F1
#
_entry.id   AF-A0A520ETL9-F1
#
_cell.length_a   1.000
_cell.length_b   1.000
_cell.length_c   1.000
_cell.angle_alpha   90.00
_cell.angle_beta   90.00
_cell.angle_gamma   90.00
#
_symmetry.space_group_name_H-M   'P 1'
#
loop_
_entity.id
_entity.type
_entity.pdbx_description
1 polymer ?
#
loop_
_entity_poly.entity_id
_entity_poly.type
_entity_poly.pdbx_seq_one_letter_code
_entity_poly.pdbx_strand_id
1 'polypeptide(L)'
;MSDSCPVAHEGNTRSTSESENPAIPSPTPAAHRPRTNRDWWPNQPELSVLHAHTSKSNPMGEDFDYAEEFAKLDVEALKRDVIDLMTTSQDWWPADYGHYGGLFIRMSWHAA
;
A
#
# COMPACT_ATOMS: atom_id res chain seq x y z
N MET A 1 33.74 40.34 42.38
CA MET A 1 33.49 41.18 41.18
C MET A 1 33.96 40.35 40.00
N SER A 2 33.19 39.75 39.10
CA SER A 2 31.75 39.63 38.80
C SER A 2 31.74 38.43 37.81
N ASP A 3 31.05 37.32 38.07
CA ASP A 3 29.65 37.00 37.74
C ASP A 3 29.38 36.70 36.24
N SER A 4 28.47 35.74 36.01
CA SER A 4 27.99 35.10 34.75
C SER A 4 28.75 33.85 34.23
N CYS A 5 28.15 32.69 33.94
CA CYS A 5 26.80 32.13 34.08
C CYS A 5 26.92 30.60 33.79
N PRO A 6 26.33 29.68 34.56
CA PRO A 6 26.28 28.26 34.18
C PRO A 6 25.07 28.01 33.29
N VAL A 7 25.28 27.57 32.04
CA VAL A 7 24.18 27.15 31.17
C VAL A 7 23.66 25.80 31.65
N ALA A 8 22.52 25.81 32.35
CA ALA A 8 21.75 24.61 32.62
C ALA A 8 21.06 24.17 31.32
N HIS A 9 21.55 23.10 30.69
CA HIS A 9 20.76 22.36 29.72
C HIS A 9 19.97 21.26 30.43
N GLU A 10 18.96 21.66 31.22
CA GLU A 10 17.82 20.78 31.45
C GLU A 10 16.85 20.95 30.28
N GLY A 11 16.71 19.89 29.50
CA GLY A 11 15.85 19.84 28.33
C GLY A 11 15.51 18.40 28.03
N ASN A 12 14.75 17.76 28.93
CA ASN A 12 14.06 16.51 28.67
C ASN A 12 12.99 16.76 27.59
N THR A 13 13.35 16.79 26.32
CA THR A 13 12.40 16.63 25.21
C THR A 13 12.16 15.15 25.02
N ARG A 14 11.42 14.54 25.96
CA ARG A 14 10.81 13.23 25.75
C ARG A 14 9.71 13.44 24.70
N SER A 15 10.06 13.27 23.43
CA SER A 15 9.10 13.18 22.33
C SER A 15 8.31 11.89 22.53
N THR A 16 7.22 11.93 23.29
CA THR A 16 6.26 10.82 23.37
C THR A 16 5.40 10.87 22.10
N SER A 17 5.96 10.36 21.01
CA SER A 17 5.18 10.11 19.80
C SER A 17 4.29 8.89 20.07
N GLU A 18 2.97 9.08 20.03
CA GLU A 18 1.96 8.01 20.11
C GLU A 18 2.02 7.07 18.87
N SER A 19 2.98 7.26 17.96
CA SER A 19 3.27 6.41 16.81
C SER A 19 4.33 5.34 17.08
N GLU A 20 4.83 5.22 18.30
CA GLU A 20 5.76 4.16 18.67
C GLU A 20 5.01 2.83 18.72
N ASN A 21 4.89 2.18 17.57
CA ASN A 21 4.64 0.75 17.47
C ASN A 21 5.56 0.08 18.52
N PRO A 22 5.04 -0.74 19.47
CA PRO A 22 5.87 -1.36 20.49
C PRO A 22 7.08 -1.95 19.80
N ALA A 23 8.28 -1.58 20.27
CA ALA A 23 9.54 -1.94 19.63
C ALA A 23 9.73 -3.46 19.69
N ILE A 24 9.03 -4.19 18.83
CA ILE A 24 9.42 -5.52 18.42
C ILE A 24 10.81 -5.30 17.82
N PRO A 25 11.87 -5.90 18.39
CA PRO A 25 13.20 -5.71 17.85
C PRO A 25 13.16 -6.06 16.37
N SER A 26 13.44 -5.08 15.51
CA SER A 26 13.49 -5.32 14.07
C SER A 26 14.46 -6.48 13.83
N PRO A 27 14.06 -7.52 13.06
CA PRO A 27 14.97 -8.60 12.75
C PRO A 27 16.23 -7.99 12.15
N THR A 28 17.40 -8.32 12.69
CA THR A 28 18.67 -7.87 12.12
C THR A 28 18.71 -8.35 10.67
N PRO A 29 18.75 -7.46 9.66
CA PRO A 29 18.77 -7.88 8.27
C PRO A 29 20.00 -8.74 8.04
N ALA A 30 19.82 -9.95 7.49
CA ALA A 30 20.96 -10.70 6.99
C ALA A 30 21.69 -9.86 5.94
N ALA A 31 23.02 -9.78 6.01
CA ALA A 31 23.82 -8.92 5.14
C ALA A 31 23.54 -9.14 3.65
N HIS A 32 23.12 -10.35 3.28
CA HIS A 32 22.66 -10.70 1.95
C HIS A 32 21.45 -11.62 2.02
N ARG A 33 20.52 -11.47 1.06
CA ARG A 33 19.47 -12.46 0.85
C ARG A 33 20.11 -13.82 0.50
N PRO A 34 19.51 -14.96 0.88
CA PRO A 34 19.96 -16.27 0.44
C PRO A 34 20.10 -16.33 -1.08
N ARG A 35 21.20 -16.90 -1.57
CA ARG A 35 21.38 -17.11 -3.01
C ARG A 35 20.36 -18.15 -3.50
N THR A 36 19.74 -17.86 -4.63
CA THR A 36 18.79 -18.70 -5.34
C THR A 36 19.46 -19.32 -6.57
N ASN A 37 18.82 -20.31 -7.19
CA ASN A 37 19.33 -20.91 -8.43
C ASN A 37 19.54 -19.87 -9.54
N ARG A 38 18.71 -18.81 -9.58
CA ARG A 38 18.83 -17.73 -10.58
C ARG A 38 20.07 -16.87 -10.39
N ASP A 39 20.60 -16.77 -9.16
CA ASP A 39 21.85 -16.05 -8.90
C ASP A 39 23.07 -16.83 -9.42
N TRP A 40 22.98 -18.16 -9.53
CA TRP A 40 24.05 -19.03 -10.05
C TRP A 40 23.95 -19.28 -11.56
N TRP A 41 22.74 -19.38 -12.09
CA TRP A 41 22.47 -19.61 -13.52
C TRP A 41 21.50 -18.55 -14.07
N PRO A 42 21.96 -17.33 -14.34
CA PRO A 42 21.09 -16.22 -14.72
C PRO A 42 20.39 -16.43 -16.08
N ASN A 43 20.95 -17.27 -16.96
CA ASN A 43 20.40 -17.58 -18.28
C ASN A 43 19.61 -18.90 -18.32
N GLN A 44 19.35 -19.54 -17.18
CA GLN A 44 18.51 -20.75 -17.13
C GLN A 44 17.07 -20.41 -17.55
N PRO A 45 16.39 -21.27 -18.33
CA PRO A 45 14.97 -21.08 -18.64
C PRO A 45 14.11 -20.93 -17.39
N GLU A 46 13.27 -19.89 -17.35
CA GLU A 46 12.36 -19.63 -16.25
C GLU A 46 11.03 -20.39 -16.43
N LEU A 47 10.76 -21.34 -15.53
CA LEU A 47 9.53 -22.14 -15.56
C LEU A 47 8.42 -21.59 -14.64
N SER A 48 8.72 -20.58 -13.82
CA SER A 48 7.75 -19.98 -12.89
C SER A 48 6.52 -19.41 -13.60
N VAL A 49 6.70 -18.94 -14.83
CA VAL A 49 5.66 -18.38 -15.70
C VAL A 49 4.54 -19.38 -15.99
N LEU A 50 4.83 -20.69 -15.94
CA LEU A 50 3.85 -21.74 -16.19
C LEU A 50 2.87 -21.92 -15.02
N HIS A 51 3.15 -21.30 -13.87
CA HIS A 51 2.35 -21.44 -12.66
C HIS A 51 2.15 -20.10 -11.93
N ALA A 52 2.17 -18.97 -12.64
CA ALA A 52 2.01 -17.64 -12.04
C ALA A 52 0.60 -17.39 -11.44
N HIS A 53 -0.44 -17.96 -12.06
CA HIS A 53 -1.85 -17.75 -11.69
C HIS A 53 -2.58 -19.07 -11.45
N THR A 54 -2.09 -19.87 -10.50
CA THR A 54 -2.73 -21.15 -10.16
C THR A 54 -4.06 -20.95 -9.42
N SER A 55 -4.98 -21.90 -9.52
CA SER A 55 -6.24 -21.90 -8.75
C SER A 55 -6.01 -21.86 -7.24
N LYS A 56 -4.90 -22.44 -6.74
CA LYS A 56 -4.53 -22.43 -5.32
C LYS A 56 -4.29 -21.04 -4.74
N SER A 57 -3.93 -20.08 -5.57
CA SER A 57 -3.76 -18.67 -5.18
C SER A 57 -5.03 -17.83 -5.37
N ASN A 58 -6.07 -18.38 -5.98
CA ASN A 58 -7.34 -17.67 -6.21
C ASN A 58 -8.26 -17.84 -4.99
N PRO A 59 -8.63 -16.76 -4.27
CA PRO A 59 -9.52 -16.85 -3.12
C PRO A 59 -10.99 -17.08 -3.48
N MET A 60 -11.39 -16.93 -4.75
CA MET A 60 -12.80 -16.97 -5.16
C MET A 60 -13.40 -18.38 -5.27
N GLY A 61 -12.58 -19.43 -5.20
CA GLY A 61 -13.01 -20.82 -5.35
C GLY A 61 -13.08 -21.29 -6.82
N GLU A 62 -13.24 -22.60 -7.00
CA GLU A 62 -13.22 -23.23 -8.34
C GLU A 62 -14.51 -23.01 -9.13
N ASP A 63 -15.64 -22.84 -8.43
CA ASP A 63 -16.97 -22.71 -9.04
C ASP A 63 -17.37 -21.26 -9.36
N PHE A 64 -16.50 -20.28 -9.12
CA PHE A 64 -16.82 -18.86 -9.29
C PHE A 64 -16.67 -18.41 -10.75
N ASP A 65 -17.76 -17.91 -11.34
CA ASP A 65 -17.78 -17.29 -12.66
C ASP A 65 -17.98 -15.77 -12.57
N TYR A 66 -16.94 -15.01 -12.90
CA TYR A 66 -16.99 -13.54 -12.87
C TYR A 66 -17.97 -12.96 -13.90
N ALA A 67 -18.11 -13.57 -15.07
CA ALA A 67 -18.99 -13.05 -16.12
C ALA A 67 -20.47 -13.20 -15.73
N GLU A 68 -20.84 -14.34 -15.11
CA GLU A 68 -22.18 -14.56 -14.59
C GLU A 68 -22.53 -13.60 -13.44
N GLU A 69 -21.60 -13.38 -12.51
CA GLU A 69 -21.83 -12.45 -11.40
C GLU A 69 -21.86 -10.99 -11.86
N PHE A 70 -20.99 -10.60 -12.79
CA PHE A 70 -21.00 -9.24 -13.34
C PHE A 70 -22.29 -8.94 -14.11
N ALA A 71 -22.87 -9.93 -14.80
CA ALA A 71 -24.14 -9.76 -15.51
C ALA A 71 -25.32 -9.46 -14.56
N LYS A 72 -25.22 -9.81 -13.28
CA LYS A 72 -26.24 -9.54 -12.25
C LYS A 72 -26.09 -8.16 -11.61
N LEU A 73 -24.98 -7.47 -11.86
CA LEU A 73 -24.64 -6.20 -11.23
C LEU A 73 -25.51 -5.05 -11.75
N ASP A 74 -26.02 -4.22 -10.84
CA ASP A 74 -26.63 -2.94 -11.20
C ASP A 74 -25.54 -1.91 -11.54
N VAL A 75 -25.21 -1.83 -12.83
CA VAL A 75 -24.19 -0.91 -13.36
C VAL A 75 -24.58 0.55 -13.16
N GLU A 76 -25.87 0.88 -13.16
CA GLU A 76 -26.32 2.26 -12.97
C GLU A 76 -26.20 2.70 -11.50
N ALA A 77 -26.49 1.80 -10.56
CA ALA A 77 -26.17 2.03 -9.14
C ALA A 77 -24.66 2.22 -8.94
N LEU A 78 -23.84 1.32 -9.47
CA LEU A 78 -22.38 1.44 -9.33
C LEU A 78 -21.85 2.78 -9.87
N LYS A 79 -22.32 3.23 -11.04
CA LYS A 79 -21.91 4.52 -11.60
C LYS A 79 -22.30 5.68 -10.70
N ARG A 80 -23.52 5.67 -10.14
CA ARG A 80 -23.96 6.72 -9.20
C ARG A 80 -23.06 6.73 -7.97
N ASP A 81 -22.80 5.58 -7.37
CA ASP A 81 -21.96 5.47 -6.17
C ASP A 81 -20.53 5.99 -6.43
N VAL A 82 -19.97 5.71 -7.61
CA VAL A 82 -18.65 6.24 -8.02
C VAL A 82 -18.68 7.76 -8.19
N ILE A 83 -19.74 8.32 -8.80
CA ILE A 83 -19.90 9.78 -8.96
C ILE A 83 -20.04 10.46 -7.59
N ASP A 84 -20.82 9.90 -6.69
CA ASP A 84 -21.01 10.44 -5.34
C ASP A 84 -19.69 10.39 -4.55
N LEU A 85 -18.96 9.28 -4.65
CA LEU A 85 -17.64 9.13 -4.03
C LEU A 85 -16.66 10.20 -4.51
N MET A 86 -16.72 10.60 -5.78
CA MET A 86 -15.81 11.61 -6.31
C MET A 86 -15.89 12.96 -5.58
N THR A 87 -17.00 13.27 -4.91
CA THR A 87 -17.15 14.53 -4.14
C THR A 87 -17.21 14.31 -2.63
N THR A 88 -17.11 13.06 -2.18
CA THR A 88 -17.12 12.67 -0.76
C THR A 88 -15.70 12.61 -0.22
N SER A 89 -15.12 13.78 0.07
CA SER A 89 -13.74 13.91 0.56
C SER A 89 -13.51 13.16 1.87
N GLN A 90 -12.37 12.48 1.97
CA GLN A 90 -11.92 11.75 3.15
C GLN A 90 -10.80 12.51 3.86
N ASP A 91 -10.84 12.61 5.19
CA ASP A 91 -9.85 13.40 5.96
C ASP A 91 -8.42 12.86 5.86
N TRP A 92 -8.27 11.54 5.72
CA TRP A 92 -6.97 10.88 5.60
C TRP A 92 -6.35 11.04 4.20
N TRP A 93 -7.14 11.44 3.20
CA TRP A 93 -6.66 11.79 1.86
C TRP A 93 -7.60 12.80 1.19
N PRO A 94 -7.55 14.09 1.55
CA PRO A 94 -8.54 15.07 1.11
C PRO A 94 -8.61 15.24 -0.42
N ALA A 95 -9.80 15.52 -0.93
CA ALA A 95 -10.02 15.73 -2.36
C ALA A 95 -9.54 17.13 -2.79
N ASP A 96 -8.69 17.19 -3.82
CA ASP A 96 -8.29 18.45 -4.44
C ASP A 96 -9.53 19.16 -5.00
N TYR A 97 -9.70 20.43 -4.65
CA TYR A 97 -10.87 21.24 -5.05
C TYR A 97 -12.22 20.63 -4.65
N GLY A 98 -12.24 19.72 -3.66
CA GLY A 98 -13.43 18.99 -3.26
C GLY A 98 -13.86 17.89 -4.25
N HIS A 99 -12.99 17.46 -5.16
CA HIS A 99 -13.34 16.46 -6.17
C HIS A 99 -12.17 15.53 -6.58
N TYR A 100 -12.31 14.21 -6.40
CA TYR A 100 -11.31 13.19 -6.80
C TYR A 100 -11.22 12.91 -8.30
N GLY A 101 -11.89 13.69 -9.16
CA GLY A 101 -12.03 13.38 -10.58
C GLY A 101 -10.68 13.33 -11.29
N GLY A 102 -9.82 14.31 -11.04
CA GLY A 102 -8.45 14.32 -11.58
C GLY A 102 -7.61 13.13 -11.12
N LEU A 103 -7.73 12.74 -9.84
CA LEU A 103 -7.05 11.58 -9.29
C LEU A 103 -7.51 10.28 -9.96
N PHE A 104 -8.82 10.05 -10.10
CA PHE A 104 -9.36 8.83 -10.70
C PHE A 104 -9.09 8.73 -12.20
N ILE A 105 -9.10 9.85 -12.93
CA ILE A 105 -8.68 9.88 -14.34
C ILE A 105 -7.21 9.47 -14.44
N ARG A 106 -6.33 10.07 -13.64
CA ARG A 106 -4.91 9.73 -13.63
C ARG A 106 -4.67 8.25 -13.28
N MET A 107 -5.33 7.75 -12.24
CA MET A 107 -5.25 6.34 -11.84
C MET A 107 -5.64 5.41 -13.00
N SER A 108 -6.76 5.69 -13.66
CA SER A 108 -7.25 4.88 -14.78
C SER A 108 -6.28 4.91 -15.98
N TRP A 109 -5.70 6.07 -16.28
CA TRP A 109 -4.65 6.20 -17.29
C TRP A 109 -3.40 5.36 -16.98
N HIS A 110 -2.95 5.36 -15.73
CA HIS A 110 -1.78 4.56 -15.32
C HIS A 110 -2.05 3.05 -15.28
N ALA A 111 -3.32 2.64 -15.17
CA ALA A 111 -3.71 1.24 -15.10
C ALA A 111 -3.91 0.59 -16.48
N ALA A 112 -4.18 1.39 -17.51
CA ALA A 112 -4.34 0.95 -18.90
C ALA A 112 -2.99 0.60 -19.55
#